data_AF-A0A7K4GQR8-F1
#
_entry.id   AF-A0A7K4GQR8-F1
#
_cell.length_a   1.000
_cell.length_b   1.000
_cell.length_c   1.000
_cell.angle_alpha   90.00
_cell.angle_beta   90.00
_cell.angle_gamma   90.00
#
_symmetry.space_group_name_H-M   'P 1'
#
loop_
_entity.id
_entity.type
_entity.pdbx_description
1 polymer ?
#
loop_
_entity_poly.entity_id
_entity_poly.type
_entity_poly.pdbx_seq_one_letter_code
_entity_poly.pdbx_strand_id
1 'polypeptide(L)'
;MTSSKNQVIKQELICGIDEAGRGPVLGPMVICGVCFNKSKLIILSEIGVKDSKKLSAKRRSELVKIIKKNCESYKTIIIDAQEIDAREEKRITLN
;
A
#
# COMPACT_ATOMS: atom_id res chain seq x y z
N MET A 1 -20.25 -42.39 -12.57
CA MET A 1 -18.85 -41.92 -12.53
C MET A 1 -18.88 -40.40 -12.42
N THR A 2 -18.94 -39.89 -11.19
CA THR A 2 -19.00 -38.45 -10.90
C THR A 2 -17.63 -37.84 -11.19
N SER A 3 -17.58 -36.98 -12.21
CA SER A 3 -16.41 -36.19 -12.54
C SER A 3 -16.21 -35.14 -11.45
N SER A 4 -15.31 -35.45 -10.50
CA SER A 4 -14.85 -34.55 -9.45
C SER A 4 -14.16 -33.35 -10.10
N LYS A 5 -14.89 -32.26 -10.29
CA LYS A 5 -14.33 -30.98 -10.73
C LYS A 5 -13.38 -30.49 -9.64
N ASN A 6 -12.08 -30.69 -9.84
CA ASN A 6 -11.03 -29.98 -9.11
C ASN A 6 -11.16 -28.49 -9.45
N GLN A 7 -11.91 -27.76 -8.63
CA GLN A 7 -12.06 -26.32 -8.78
C GLN A 7 -10.80 -25.65 -8.25
N VAL A 8 -9.94 -25.19 -9.15
CA VAL A 8 -8.81 -24.33 -8.81
C VAL A 8 -9.36 -23.10 -8.11
N ILE A 9 -9.10 -22.97 -6.81
CA ILE A 9 -9.50 -21.80 -6.04
C ILE A 9 -8.72 -20.61 -6.61
N LYS A 10 -9.40 -19.79 -7.42
CA LYS A 10 -8.82 -18.56 -7.97
C LYS A 10 -8.53 -17.61 -6.81
N GLN A 11 -7.25 -17.47 -6.46
CA GLN A 11 -6.82 -16.49 -5.47
C GLN A 11 -6.85 -15.11 -6.11
N GLU A 12 -7.91 -14.36 -5.83
CA GLU A 12 -8.03 -12.97 -6.28
C GLU A 12 -7.14 -12.09 -5.40
N LEU A 13 -6.10 -11.50 -5.99
CA LEU A 13 -5.21 -10.55 -5.33
C LEU A 13 -5.70 -9.12 -5.60
N ILE A 14 -5.73 -8.30 -4.55
CA ILE A 14 -6.06 -6.89 -4.60
C ILE A 14 -4.85 -6.12 -4.13
N CYS A 15 -4.40 -5.16 -4.94
CA CYS A 15 -3.31 -4.25 -4.61
C CYS A 15 -3.88 -2.86 -4.31
N GLY A 16 -3.54 -2.31 -3.15
CA GLY A 16 -3.78 -0.90 -2.81
C GLY A 16 -2.46 -0.12 -2.92
N ILE A 17 -2.52 1.07 -3.53
CA ILE A 17 -1.37 1.97 -3.69
C ILE A 17 -1.75 3.31 -3.05
N ASP A 18 -0.81 3.89 -2.30
CA ASP A 18 -0.98 5.21 -1.69
C ASP A 18 0.38 5.91 -1.56
N GLU A 19 0.36 7.25 -1.53
CA GLU A 19 1.54 8.10 -1.39
C GLU A 19 1.48 9.02 -0.16
N ALA A 20 2.66 9.34 0.36
CA ALA A 20 2.84 10.35 1.41
C ALA A 20 3.98 11.29 1.01
N GLY A 21 3.86 12.57 1.36
CA GLY A 21 4.89 13.56 1.03
C GLY A 21 4.70 14.28 -0.32
N ARG A 22 3.47 14.32 -0.85
CA ARG A 22 3.10 15.08 -2.07
C ARG A 22 3.12 16.63 -1.92
N GLY A 23 3.16 17.16 -0.70
CA GLY A 23 3.05 18.61 -0.44
C GLY A 23 4.03 19.29 0.53
N PRO A 24 4.92 18.60 1.29
CA PRO A 24 5.90 19.28 2.11
C PRO A 24 7.04 19.86 1.25
N VAL A 25 7.53 21.05 1.65
CA VAL A 25 8.73 21.70 1.06
C VAL A 25 10.00 20.91 1.35
N LEU A 26 9.97 20.05 2.38
CA LEU A 26 11.12 19.28 2.85
C LEU A 26 10.76 17.80 2.98
N GLY A 27 11.72 16.95 2.59
CA GLY A 27 11.63 15.50 2.72
C GLY A 27 11.19 14.78 1.43
N PRO A 28 11.39 13.46 1.38
CA PRO A 28 11.08 12.67 0.19
C PRO A 28 9.59 12.41 0.05
N MET A 29 9.16 12.09 -1.17
CA MET A 29 7.88 11.45 -1.43
C MET A 29 8.02 9.93 -1.28
N VAL A 30 7.07 9.31 -0.61
CA VAL A 30 7.05 7.86 -0.38
C VAL A 30 5.80 7.27 -1.03
N ILE A 31 5.98 6.30 -1.90
CA ILE A 31 4.90 5.54 -2.52
C ILE A 31 4.94 4.11 -1.97
N CYS A 32 3.79 3.58 -1.58
CA CYS A 32 3.68 2.21 -1.07
C CYS A 32 2.56 1.46 -1.79
N GLY A 33 2.88 0.26 -2.28
CA GLY A 33 1.90 -0.72 -2.76
C GLY A 33 1.82 -1.90 -1.79
N VAL A 34 0.61 -2.36 -1.48
CA VAL A 34 0.38 -3.53 -0.62
C VAL A 34 -0.66 -4.45 -1.27
N CYS A 35 -0.30 -5.72 -1.42
CA CYS A 35 -1.13 -6.75 -2.02
C CYS A 35 -1.72 -7.69 -0.96
N PHE A 36 -3.01 -7.94 -1.04
CA PHE A 36 -3.73 -8.90 -0.19
C PHE A 36 -4.53 -9.87 -1.06
N ASN A 37 -4.66 -11.11 -0.60
CA ASN A 37 -5.75 -11.96 -1.05
C ASN A 37 -7.08 -11.33 -0.63
N LYS A 38 -8.06 -11.27 -1.53
CA LYS A 38 -9.39 -10.70 -1.28
C LYS A 38 -10.06 -11.29 -0.05
N SER A 39 -9.87 -12.58 0.21
CA SER A 39 -10.40 -13.27 1.41
C SER A 39 -9.85 -12.72 2.73
N LYS A 40 -8.64 -12.15 2.72
CA LYS A 40 -7.97 -11.58 3.90
C LYS A 40 -8.29 -10.10 4.11
N LEU A 41 -8.92 -9.41 3.16
CA LEU A 41 -9.14 -7.96 3.26
C LEU A 41 -9.97 -7.55 4.48
N ILE A 42 -10.86 -8.42 4.97
CA ILE A 42 -11.68 -8.15 6.16
C ILE A 42 -10.82 -7.81 7.40
N ILE A 43 -9.61 -8.37 7.49
CA ILE A 43 -8.68 -8.09 8.60
C ILE A 43 -8.34 -6.61 8.70
N LEU A 44 -8.27 -5.89 7.57
CA LEU A 44 -7.91 -4.48 7.54
C LEU A 44 -8.97 -3.62 8.22
N SER A 45 -10.25 -3.93 8.00
CA SER A 45 -11.35 -3.27 8.70
C SER A 45 -11.39 -3.63 10.19
N GLU A 46 -11.18 -4.90 10.54
CA GLU A 46 -11.23 -5.38 11.94
C GLU A 46 -10.15 -4.75 12.80
N ILE A 47 -8.93 -4.59 12.27
CA ILE A 47 -7.84 -3.92 12.98
C ILE A 47 -7.95 -2.40 12.91
N GLY A 48 -9.00 -1.85 12.28
CA GLY A 48 -9.28 -0.43 12.24
C GLY A 48 -8.31 0.36 11.35
N VAL A 49 -7.87 -0.21 10.22
CA VAL A 49 -7.22 0.58 9.16
C VAL A 49 -8.19 1.66 8.69
N LYS A 50 -7.74 2.91 8.74
CA LYS A 50 -8.47 4.12 8.35
C LYS A 50 -7.49 5.07 7.69
N ASP A 51 -7.97 6.23 7.25
CA ASP A 51 -7.11 7.35 6.85
C ASP A 51 -6.01 7.57 7.90
N SER A 52 -4.75 7.48 7.47
CA SER A 52 -3.57 7.51 8.33
C SER A 52 -3.45 8.83 9.11
N LYS A 53 -4.07 9.91 8.61
CA LYS A 53 -4.13 11.23 9.26
C LYS A 53 -5.01 11.23 10.51
N LYS A 54 -5.96 10.30 10.61
CA LYS A 54 -6.84 10.13 11.79
C LYS A 54 -6.24 9.21 12.86
N LEU A 55 -5.03 8.71 12.64
CA LEU A 55 -4.35 7.77 13.54
C LEU A 55 -3.14 8.43 14.20
N SER A 56 -2.86 8.05 15.45
CA SER A 56 -1.61 8.46 16.12
C SER A 56 -0.38 7.79 15.50
N ALA A 57 0.79 8.40 15.64
CA ALA A 57 2.05 7.82 15.14
C ALA A 57 2.32 6.41 15.73
N LYS A 58 1.99 6.23 17.01
CA LYS A 58 2.06 4.92 17.69
C LYS A 58 1.13 3.91 17.02
N ARG A 59 -0.13 4.28 16.77
CA ARG A 59 -1.10 3.37 16.13
C ARG A 59 -0.70 3.00 14.71
N ARG A 60 -0.18 3.96 13.93
CA ARG A 60 0.36 3.67 12.58
C ARG A 60 1.49 2.63 12.65
N SER A 61 2.41 2.78 13.59
CA SER A 61 3.54 1.87 13.76
C SER A 61 3.10 0.45 14.12
N GLU A 62 2.05 0.31 14.93
CA GLU A 62 1.44 -0.99 15.24
C GLU A 62 0.77 -1.60 14.01
N LEU A 63 -0.05 -0.84 13.29
CA LEU A 63 -0.77 -1.30 12.11
C LEU A 63 0.18 -1.77 11.01
N VAL A 64 1.30 -1.06 10.78
CA VAL A 64 2.31 -1.47 9.80
C VAL A 64 2.81 -2.89 10.07
N LYS A 65 3.05 -3.25 11.34
CA LYS A 65 3.50 -4.61 11.69
C LYS A 65 2.44 -5.65 11.36
N ILE A 66 1.18 -5.36 11.67
CA ILE A 66 0.07 -6.28 11.42
C ILE A 66 -0.17 -6.44 9.91
N ILE A 67 -0.16 -5.34 9.16
CA ILE A 67 -0.35 -5.34 7.71
C ILE A 67 0.75 -6.15 7.03
N LYS A 68 2.02 -5.88 7.34
CA LYS A 68 3.16 -6.60 6.76
C LYS A 68 3.16 -8.10 7.07
N LYS A 69 2.63 -8.49 8.22
CA LYS A 69 2.50 -9.90 8.61
C LYS A 69 1.41 -10.64 7.82
N ASN A 70 0.38 -9.94 7.36
CA ASN A 70 -0.81 -10.54 6.76
C ASN A 70 -0.93 -10.33 5.23
N CYS A 71 -0.17 -9.39 4.66
CA CYS A 71 -0.15 -9.15 3.22
C CYS A 71 0.61 -10.25 2.47
N GLU A 72 0.27 -10.44 1.19
CA GLU A 72 1.00 -11.35 0.30
C GLU A 72 2.32 -10.73 -0.17
N SER A 73 2.32 -9.42 -0.42
CA SER A 73 3.52 -8.66 -0.74
C SER A 73 3.30 -7.17 -0.50
N TYR A 74 4.40 -6.44 -0.33
CA TYR A 74 4.40 -4.99 -0.30
C TYR A 74 5.68 -4.45 -0.91
N LYS A 75 5.62 -3.24 -1.47
CA LYS A 75 6.78 -2.52 -1.98
C LYS A 75 6.66 -1.06 -1.59
N THR A 76 7.78 -0.49 -1.15
CA THR A 76 7.91 0.93 -0.88
C THR A 76 8.97 1.51 -1.80
N ILE A 77 8.67 2.68 -2.38
CA ILE A 77 9.57 3.48 -3.19
C ILE A 77 9.71 4.82 -2.50
N ILE A 78 10.94 5.27 -2.31
CA ILE A 78 11.27 6.58 -1.76
C ILE A 78 11.87 7.38 -2.90
N ILE A 79 11.31 8.56 -3.15
CA ILE A 79 11.75 9.48 -4.20
C ILE A 79 12.19 10.74 -3.47
N ASP A 80 13.49 11.02 -3.53
CA ASP A 80 14.07 12.18 -2.87
C ASP A 80 13.61 13.49 -3.51
N ALA A 81 13.56 14.57 -2.73
CA ALA A 81 13.13 15.89 -3.21
C ALA A 81 13.91 16.33 -4.46
N GLN A 82 15.22 16.11 -4.48
CA GLN A 82 16.08 16.41 -5.63
C GLN A 82 15.67 15.65 -6.91
N GLU A 83 15.21 14.41 -6.77
CA GLU A 83 14.75 13.62 -7.90
C GLU A 83 13.38 14.11 -8.40
N ILE A 84 12.52 14.59 -7.49
CA ILE A 84 11.24 15.23 -7.85
C ILE A 84 11.51 16.52 -8.63
N ASP A 85 12.36 17.40 -8.10
CA ASP A 85 12.72 18.67 -8.73
C ASP A 85 13.32 18.45 -10.13
N ALA A 86 14.21 17.48 -10.28
CA ALA A 86 14.81 17.13 -11.57
C ALA A 86 13.82 16.53 -12.61
N ARG A 87 12.67 16.01 -12.17
CA ARG A 87 11.60 15.51 -13.05
C ARG A 87 10.66 16.62 -13.50
N GLU A 88 10.41 17.60 -12.63
CA GLU A 88 9.66 18.82 -12.96
C GLU A 88 10.40 19.68 -14.00
N GLU A 89 11.73 19.79 -13.91
CA GLU A 89 12.55 20.45 -14.93
C GLU A 89 12.40 19.84 -16.34
N LYS A 90 12.03 18.55 -16.42
CA LYS A 90 11.78 17.83 -17.68
C LYS A 90 10.34 17.93 -18.18
N ARG A 91 9.49 18.75 -17.53
CA ARG A 91 8.03 18.88 -17.79
C ARG A 91 7.27 17.55 -17.70
N ILE A 92 7.73 16.62 -16.88
CA ILE A 92 6.96 15.41 -16.55
C ILE A 92 6.15 15.77 -15.30
N THR A 93 4.87 16.10 -15.49
CA THR A 93 3.93 16.38 -14.40
C THR A 93 3.69 15.13 -13.54
N LEU A 94 3.60 15.32 -12.22
CA LEU A 94 3.29 14.31 -11.19
C LEU A 94 1.86 13.73 -11.24
N ASN A 95 1.14 13.85 -12.36
CA ASN A 95 -0.29 13.53 -12.48
C ASN A 95 -0.55 12.32 -13.38
#